data_AF-A0A2A5HPY8-F1
#
_entry.id   AF-A0A2A5HPY8-F1
#
_cell.length_a   1.000
_cell.length_b   1.000
_cell.length_c   1.000
_cell.angle_alpha   90.00
_cell.angle_beta   90.00
_cell.angle_gamma   90.00
#
_symmetry.space_group_name_H-M   'P 1'
#
loop_
_entity.id
_entity.type
_entity.pdbx_description
1 polymer ?
#
loop_
_entity_poly.entity_id
_entity_poly.type
_entity_poly.pdbx_seq_one_letter_code
_entity_poly.pdbx_strand_id
1 'polypeptide(L)'
;MSDKEARCFELVRHWERRRLLKQLRATLAPRLPLSKVIRTKPFMMQALYYLVLLITLPLTVLLYLARLVYAVLMFPLTFATTYAIPSDLRAPGERNIQGIFHVFSRYMDFPTEFEVACINDWVTELYGDPKHQKHPMERYIDSEKGQHQHRDALPEHDYVVYILNAAREHLSRELGNYA
;
A
#
# COMPACT_ATOMS: atom_id res chain seq x y z
N MET A 1 25.22 8.17 1.39
CA MET A 1 24.10 7.34 1.88
C MET A 1 24.71 6.23 2.69
N SER A 2 24.24 6.02 3.91
CA SER A 2 24.67 4.92 4.77
C SER A 2 24.26 3.57 4.15
N ASP A 3 24.99 2.50 4.45
CA ASP A 3 24.63 1.14 4.03
C ASP A 3 23.23 0.74 4.54
N LYS A 4 22.86 1.17 5.74
CA LYS A 4 21.51 0.94 6.29
C LYS A 4 20.43 1.67 5.49
N GLU A 5 20.69 2.91 5.07
CA GLU A 5 19.75 3.69 4.25
C GLU A 5 19.57 3.07 2.86
N ALA A 6 20.66 2.52 2.29
CA ALA A 6 20.61 1.74 1.05
C ALA A 6 19.72 0.51 1.20
N ARG A 7 19.85 -0.22 2.29
CA ARG A 7 18.99 -1.37 2.59
C ARG A 7 17.53 -0.98 2.81
N CYS A 8 17.26 0.14 3.49
CA CYS A 8 15.89 0.66 3.59
C CYS A 8 15.28 0.96 2.20
N PHE A 9 16.06 1.52 1.28
CA PHE A 9 15.60 1.71 -0.09
C PHE A 9 15.40 0.38 -0.85
N GLU A 10 16.25 -0.61 -0.62
CA GLU A 10 16.04 -1.96 -1.16
C GLU A 10 14.75 -2.62 -0.65
N LEU A 11 14.40 -2.40 0.62
CA LEU A 11 13.14 -2.84 1.22
C LEU A 11 11.93 -2.19 0.54
N VAL A 12 12.00 -0.89 0.20
CA VAL A 12 10.93 -0.22 -0.59
C VAL A 12 10.72 -0.95 -1.91
N ARG A 13 11.80 -1.17 -2.67
CA ARG A 13 11.74 -1.85 -3.97
C ARG A 13 11.23 -3.29 -3.84
N HIS A 14 11.59 -3.97 -2.75
CA HIS A 14 11.09 -5.32 -2.44
C HIS A 14 9.58 -5.35 -2.23
N TRP A 15 9.05 -4.42 -1.43
CA TRP A 15 7.62 -4.32 -1.21
C TRP A 15 6.85 -3.86 -2.45
N GLU A 16 7.45 -2.99 -3.26
CA GLU A 16 6.88 -2.60 -4.55
C GLU A 16 6.73 -3.81 -5.49
N ARG A 17 7.76 -4.66 -5.60
CA ARG A 17 7.68 -5.92 -6.37
C ARG A 17 6.57 -6.83 -5.86
N ARG A 18 6.44 -6.97 -4.53
CA ARG A 18 5.35 -7.76 -3.92
C ARG A 18 3.98 -7.17 -4.23
N ARG A 19 3.82 -5.85 -4.20
CA ARG A 19 2.59 -5.19 -4.63
C ARG A 19 2.27 -5.51 -6.08
N LEU A 20 3.21 -5.32 -6.99
CA LEU A 20 3.00 -5.57 -8.43
C LEU A 20 2.55 -7.02 -8.68
N LEU A 21 3.16 -7.99 -8.00
CA LEU A 21 2.75 -9.39 -8.06
C LEU A 21 1.32 -9.61 -7.52
N LYS A 22 0.98 -9.00 -6.38
CA LYS A 22 -0.39 -9.07 -5.81
C LYS A 22 -1.41 -8.43 -6.76
N GLN A 23 -1.07 -7.30 -7.37
CA GLN A 23 -1.91 -6.59 -8.33
C GLN A 23 -2.13 -7.40 -9.62
N LEU A 24 -1.08 -8.03 -10.15
CA LEU A 24 -1.20 -8.93 -11.30
C LEU A 24 -2.14 -10.09 -10.97
N ARG A 25 -1.89 -10.80 -9.85
CA ARG A 25 -2.76 -11.90 -9.39
C ARG A 25 -4.21 -11.45 -9.21
N ALA A 26 -4.43 -10.28 -8.63
CA ALA A 26 -5.76 -9.72 -8.44
C ALA A 26 -6.45 -9.35 -9.77
N THR A 27 -5.69 -8.99 -10.81
CA THR A 27 -6.21 -8.68 -12.15
C THR A 27 -6.53 -9.96 -12.93
N LEU A 28 -5.74 -11.03 -12.74
CA LEU A 28 -5.99 -12.35 -13.31
C LEU A 28 -7.22 -13.05 -12.70
N ALA A 29 -7.65 -12.64 -11.51
CA ALA A 29 -8.89 -13.12 -10.91
C ALA A 29 -10.10 -12.35 -11.48
N PRO A 30 -11.04 -13.01 -12.19
CA PRO A 30 -12.22 -12.34 -12.69
C PRO A 30 -13.08 -11.84 -11.51
N ARG A 31 -13.48 -10.57 -11.56
CA ARG A 31 -14.38 -9.97 -10.57
C ARG A 31 -15.69 -9.62 -11.23
N LEU A 32 -16.76 -10.28 -10.80
CA LEU A 32 -18.11 -9.92 -11.23
C LEU A 32 -18.47 -8.56 -10.62
N PRO A 33 -18.90 -7.58 -11.45
CA PRO A 33 -19.28 -6.26 -10.97
C PRO A 33 -20.45 -6.37 -10.00
N LEU A 34 -20.45 -5.59 -8.92
CA LEU A 34 -21.58 -5.45 -7.98
C LEU A 34 -22.03 -6.73 -7.23
N SER A 35 -21.29 -7.85 -7.34
CA SER A 35 -21.63 -9.15 -6.72
C SER A 35 -21.97 -9.06 -5.21
N LYS A 36 -21.30 -8.16 -4.47
CA LYS A 36 -21.56 -7.92 -3.04
C LYS A 36 -22.85 -7.14 -2.77
N VAL A 37 -23.26 -6.25 -3.66
CA VAL A 37 -24.41 -5.35 -3.48
C VAL A 37 -25.72 -6.07 -3.77
N ILE A 38 -25.70 -7.07 -4.67
CA ILE A 38 -26.93 -7.73 -5.15
C ILE A 38 -27.51 -8.69 -4.11
N ARG A 39 -26.67 -9.29 -3.26
CA ARG A 39 -27.11 -10.25 -2.25
C ARG A 39 -28.07 -9.66 -1.21
N THR A 40 -28.07 -8.34 -1.01
CA THR A 40 -28.93 -7.66 -0.05
C THR A 40 -30.20 -7.05 -0.67
N LYS A 41 -30.40 -7.23 -1.98
CA LYS A 41 -31.53 -6.63 -2.73
C LYS A 41 -32.70 -7.61 -2.92
N PRO A 42 -33.94 -7.11 -3.08
CA PRO A 42 -35.12 -7.94 -3.32
C PRO A 42 -35.01 -8.73 -4.64
N PHE A 43 -35.69 -9.87 -4.72
CA PHE A 43 -35.59 -10.84 -5.83
C PHE A 43 -35.79 -10.21 -7.22
N MET A 44 -36.79 -9.33 -7.41
CA MET A 44 -36.99 -8.65 -8.70
C MET A 44 -35.78 -7.84 -9.15
N MET A 45 -35.13 -7.12 -8.23
CA MET A 45 -33.92 -6.35 -8.55
C MET A 45 -32.74 -7.27 -8.88
N GLN A 46 -32.66 -8.44 -8.24
CA GLN A 46 -31.66 -9.44 -8.59
C GLN A 46 -31.89 -9.99 -10.00
N ALA A 47 -33.14 -10.34 -10.35
CA ALA A 47 -33.50 -10.85 -11.67
C ALA A 47 -33.22 -9.82 -12.79
N LEU A 48 -33.60 -8.56 -12.58
CA LEU A 48 -33.29 -7.47 -13.51
C LEU A 48 -31.77 -7.29 -13.66
N TYR A 49 -31.01 -7.34 -12.56
CA TYR A 49 -29.56 -7.29 -12.61
C TYR A 49 -28.97 -8.44 -13.43
N TYR A 50 -29.43 -9.68 -13.22
CA TYR A 50 -28.93 -10.83 -14.00
C TYR A 50 -29.26 -10.69 -15.48
N LEU A 51 -30.43 -10.16 -15.84
CA LEU A 51 -30.80 -9.86 -17.22
C LEU A 51 -29.84 -8.82 -17.83
N VAL A 52 -29.60 -7.71 -17.15
CA VAL A 52 -28.65 -6.67 -17.60
C VAL A 52 -27.23 -7.23 -17.70
N LEU A 53 -26.81 -8.05 -16.73
CA LEU A 53 -25.51 -8.71 -16.74
C LEU A 53 -25.39 -9.67 -17.93
N LEU A 54 -26.43 -10.44 -18.26
CA LEU A 54 -26.44 -11.34 -19.41
C LEU A 54 -26.27 -10.56 -20.72
N ILE A 55 -26.98 -9.43 -20.86
CA ILE A 55 -26.92 -8.56 -22.04
C ILE A 55 -25.54 -7.88 -22.15
N THR A 56 -24.96 -7.45 -21.04
CA THR A 56 -23.66 -6.76 -20.99
C THR A 56 -22.47 -7.70 -20.86
N LEU A 57 -22.70 -9.01 -20.71
CA LEU A 57 -21.68 -10.05 -20.58
C LEU A 57 -20.61 -9.98 -21.68
N PRO A 58 -20.94 -9.96 -22.99
CA PRO A 58 -19.91 -9.94 -24.03
C PRO A 58 -19.00 -8.71 -23.92
N LEU A 59 -19.58 -7.55 -23.62
CA LEU A 59 -18.83 -6.31 -23.44
C LEU A 59 -17.93 -6.36 -22.19
N THR A 60 -18.46 -6.81 -21.06
CA THR A 60 -17.67 -6.93 -19.82
C THR A 60 -16.53 -7.94 -19.96
N VAL A 61 -16.75 -9.06 -20.66
CA VAL A 61 -15.71 -10.04 -20.98
C VAL A 61 -14.64 -9.43 -21.88
N LEU A 62 -15.03 -8.70 -22.93
CA LEU A 62 -14.09 -8.05 -23.85
C LEU A 62 -13.23 -7.00 -23.13
N LEU A 63 -13.84 -6.15 -22.30
CA LEU A 63 -13.11 -5.17 -21.49
C LEU A 63 -12.17 -5.83 -20.47
N TYR A 64 -12.61 -6.94 -19.85
CA TYR A 64 -11.77 -7.72 -18.94
C TYR A 64 -10.56 -8.33 -19.66
N LEU A 65 -10.76 -8.92 -20.85
CA LEU A 65 -9.68 -9.46 -21.67
C LEU A 65 -8.70 -8.36 -22.10
N ALA A 66 -9.19 -7.20 -22.55
CA ALA A 66 -8.34 -6.07 -22.91
C ALA A 66 -7.47 -5.61 -21.72
N ARG A 67 -8.07 -5.51 -20.52
CA ARG A 67 -7.35 -5.19 -19.28
C ARG A 67 -6.32 -6.26 -18.92
N LEU A 68 -6.64 -7.54 -19.12
CA LEU A 68 -5.74 -8.65 -18.84
C LEU A 68 -4.53 -8.63 -19.77
N VAL A 69 -4.75 -8.45 -21.08
CA VAL A 69 -3.69 -8.31 -22.09
C VAL A 69 -2.79 -7.13 -21.73
N TYR A 70 -3.37 -5.97 -21.44
CA TYR A 70 -2.61 -4.79 -21.00
C TYR A 70 -1.77 -5.08 -19.75
N ALA A 71 -2.36 -5.69 -18.73
CA ALA A 71 -1.65 -6.00 -17.48
C ALA A 71 -0.49 -6.99 -17.71
N VAL A 72 -0.68 -8.03 -18.52
CA VAL A 72 0.35 -9.02 -18.82
C VAL A 72 1.49 -8.41 -19.65
N LEU A 73 1.18 -7.53 -20.62
CA LEU A 73 2.18 -6.86 -21.44
C LEU A 73 2.98 -5.81 -20.66
N MET A 74 2.31 -5.04 -19.80
CA MET A 74 2.95 -3.97 -19.04
C MET A 74 3.70 -4.47 -17.79
N PHE A 75 3.26 -5.59 -17.20
CA PHE A 75 3.88 -6.15 -15.99
C PHE A 75 5.40 -6.37 -16.10
N PRO A 76 5.97 -7.02 -17.14
CA PRO A 76 7.42 -7.21 -17.20
C PRO A 76 8.20 -5.89 -17.24
N LEU A 77 7.66 -4.88 -17.94
CA LEU A 77 8.26 -3.55 -18.01
C LEU A 77 8.25 -2.86 -16.65
N THR A 78 7.08 -2.78 -16.00
CA THR A 78 6.95 -2.16 -14.68
C THR A 78 7.70 -2.92 -13.59
N PHE A 79 7.77 -4.24 -13.68
CA PHE A 79 8.54 -5.06 -12.77
C PHE A 79 10.05 -4.85 -12.96
N ALA A 80 10.53 -4.78 -14.19
CA ALA A 80 11.95 -4.53 -14.49
C ALA A 80 12.40 -3.14 -14.01
N THR A 81 11.57 -2.11 -14.14
CA THR A 81 11.91 -0.76 -13.66
C THR A 81 12.13 -0.71 -12.15
N THR A 82 11.55 -1.61 -11.36
CA THR A 82 11.81 -1.68 -9.90
C THR A 82 13.25 -2.11 -9.55
N TYR A 83 14.02 -2.64 -10.50
CA TYR A 83 15.43 -2.98 -10.28
C TYR A 83 16.37 -1.80 -10.56
N ALA A 84 15.93 -0.82 -11.35
CA ALA A 84 16.70 0.37 -11.61
C ALA A 84 16.78 1.24 -10.33
N ILE A 85 17.97 1.76 -10.04
CA ILE A 85 18.15 2.74 -8.96
C ILE A 85 17.98 4.13 -9.59
N PRO A 86 17.05 4.95 -9.09
CA PRO A 86 16.84 6.29 -9.63
C PRO A 86 18.07 7.17 -9.38
N SER A 87 18.50 7.92 -10.40
CA SER A 87 19.72 8.74 -10.35
C SER A 87 19.61 9.93 -9.40
N ASP A 88 18.38 10.34 -9.07
CA ASP A 88 18.06 11.42 -8.15
C ASP A 88 17.84 10.94 -6.72
N LEU A 89 18.14 9.66 -6.41
CA LEU A 89 18.14 9.15 -5.05
C LEU A 89 19.20 9.89 -4.20
N ARG A 90 18.75 10.55 -3.14
CA ARG A 90 19.60 11.26 -2.19
C ARG A 90 19.54 10.56 -0.83
N ALA A 91 20.58 10.72 -0.04
CA ALA A 91 20.57 10.27 1.34
C ALA A 91 19.57 11.10 2.16
N PRO A 92 18.87 10.50 3.13
CA PRO A 92 18.07 11.24 4.10
C PRO A 92 18.96 12.16 4.95
N GLY A 93 18.54 13.42 5.11
CA GLY A 93 19.25 14.39 5.96
C GLY A 93 19.00 14.14 7.45
N GLU A 94 17.81 13.66 7.80
CA GLU A 94 17.44 13.30 9.17
C GLU A 94 17.61 11.79 9.40
N ARG A 95 18.30 11.43 10.48
CA ARG A 95 18.58 10.04 10.88
C ARG A 95 17.44 9.43 11.71
N ASN A 96 16.21 9.55 11.23
CA ASN A 96 15.02 8.97 11.86
C ASN A 96 14.07 8.40 10.79
N ILE A 97 13.04 7.66 11.21
CA ILE A 97 12.06 7.05 10.29
C ILE A 97 11.34 8.10 9.44
N GLN A 98 11.02 9.27 10.02
CA GLN A 98 10.33 10.34 9.31
C GLN A 98 11.18 10.93 8.16
N GLY A 99 12.47 11.10 8.38
CA GLY A 99 13.44 11.59 7.40
C GLY A 99 13.64 10.62 6.25
N ILE A 100 13.77 9.33 6.55
CA ILE A 100 13.81 8.27 5.55
C ILE A 100 12.52 8.27 4.74
N PHE A 101 11.37 8.31 5.41
CA PHE A 101 10.08 8.34 4.75
C PHE A 101 9.95 9.55 3.82
N HIS A 102 10.31 10.75 4.28
CA HIS A 102 10.22 11.96 3.47
C HIS A 102 10.98 11.80 2.14
N VAL A 103 12.18 11.22 2.16
CA VAL A 103 13.00 11.06 0.95
C VAL A 103 12.53 9.90 0.06
N PHE A 104 12.04 8.82 0.66
CA PHE A 104 11.64 7.61 -0.08
C PHE A 104 10.16 7.56 -0.46
N SER A 105 9.31 8.41 0.12
CA SER A 105 7.86 8.46 -0.10
C SER A 105 7.47 8.55 -1.58
N ARG A 106 8.23 9.30 -2.39
CA ARG A 106 8.05 9.40 -3.85
C ARG A 106 8.20 8.07 -4.60
N TYR A 107 8.83 7.08 -3.98
CA TYR A 107 9.01 5.73 -4.50
C TYR A 107 8.11 4.71 -3.79
N MET A 108 7.31 5.15 -2.81
CA MET A 108 6.38 4.32 -2.03
C MET A 108 4.95 4.53 -2.52
N ASP A 109 4.71 4.36 -3.83
CA ASP A 109 3.35 4.36 -4.38
C ASP A 109 2.68 2.99 -4.17
N PHE A 110 2.52 2.55 -2.92
CA PHE A 110 1.84 1.29 -2.61
C PHE A 110 0.80 1.44 -1.51
N PRO A 111 -0.21 0.54 -1.45
CA PRO A 111 -1.27 0.61 -0.45
C PRO A 111 -0.73 0.64 0.98
N THR A 112 -1.49 1.24 1.90
CA THR A 112 -1.16 1.36 3.33
C THR A 112 -0.66 0.06 3.97
N GLU A 113 -1.25 -1.09 3.64
CA GLU A 113 -0.81 -2.40 4.14
C GLU A 113 0.68 -2.69 3.84
N PHE A 114 1.17 -2.27 2.67
CA PHE A 114 2.56 -2.42 2.26
C PHE A 114 3.47 -1.35 2.89
N GLU A 115 2.94 -0.15 3.12
CA GLU A 115 3.64 0.92 3.84
C GLU A 115 3.94 0.54 5.28
N VAL A 116 2.94 0.05 6.00
CA VAL A 116 3.11 -0.39 7.39
C VAL A 116 4.16 -1.51 7.47
N ALA A 117 4.07 -2.50 6.59
CA ALA A 117 5.03 -3.60 6.55
C ALA A 117 6.45 -3.13 6.17
N CYS A 118 6.57 -2.19 5.22
CA CYS A 118 7.86 -1.62 4.83
C CYS A 118 8.50 -0.80 5.97
N ILE A 119 7.71 0.00 6.69
CA ILE A 119 8.18 0.76 7.84
C ILE A 119 8.63 -0.18 8.96
N ASN A 120 7.89 -1.26 9.21
CA ASN A 120 8.28 -2.28 10.17
C ASN A 120 9.64 -2.92 9.83
N ASP A 121 9.87 -3.26 8.55
CA ASP A 121 11.16 -3.77 8.09
C ASP A 121 12.28 -2.70 8.23
N TRP A 122 11.97 -1.42 8.04
CA TRP A 122 12.94 -0.34 8.32
C TRP A 122 13.29 -0.26 9.80
N VAL A 123 12.33 -0.42 10.71
CA VAL A 123 12.60 -0.43 12.16
C VAL A 123 13.59 -1.55 12.49
N THR A 124 13.39 -2.74 11.92
CA THR A 124 14.30 -3.87 12.04
C THR A 124 15.69 -3.56 11.50
N GLU A 125 15.80 -3.01 10.28
CA GLU A 125 17.10 -2.74 9.65
C GLU A 125 17.88 -1.61 10.36
N LEU A 126 17.20 -0.57 10.84
CA LEU A 126 17.84 0.61 11.40
C LEU A 126 18.16 0.45 12.90
N TYR A 127 17.24 -0.13 13.66
CA TYR A 127 17.26 -0.19 15.12
C TYR A 127 17.38 -1.62 15.69
N GLY A 128 17.22 -2.66 14.85
CA GLY A 128 17.31 -4.07 15.22
C GLY A 128 16.00 -4.71 15.68
N ASP A 129 15.97 -6.05 15.67
CA ASP A 129 14.78 -6.86 16.04
C ASP A 129 14.15 -6.52 17.40
N PRO A 130 14.90 -6.24 18.50
CA PRO A 130 14.27 -5.94 19.79
C PRO A 130 13.40 -4.68 19.76
N LYS A 131 13.78 -3.70 18.93
CA LYS A 131 13.02 -2.45 18.77
C LYS A 131 11.77 -2.67 17.94
N HIS A 132 11.85 -3.48 16.88
CA HIS A 132 10.69 -3.88 16.09
C HIS A 132 9.62 -4.59 16.93
N GLN A 133 10.00 -5.55 17.78
CA GLN A 133 9.04 -6.26 18.66
C GLN A 133 8.32 -5.33 19.64
N LYS A 134 8.99 -4.29 20.14
CA LYS A 134 8.42 -3.34 21.10
C LYS A 134 7.59 -2.23 20.43
N HIS A 135 8.00 -1.83 19.23
CA HIS A 135 7.49 -0.67 18.52
C HIS A 135 7.00 -1.02 17.09
N PRO A 136 6.07 -1.98 16.92
CA PRO A 136 5.47 -2.24 15.61
C PRO A 136 4.56 -1.07 15.22
N MET A 137 4.59 -0.68 13.94
CA MET A 137 3.84 0.45 13.41
C MET A 137 2.32 0.31 13.63
N GLU A 138 1.78 -0.90 13.60
CA GLU A 138 0.38 -1.21 13.86
C GLU A 138 -0.07 -0.72 15.24
N ARG A 139 0.79 -0.86 16.26
CA ARG A 139 0.49 -0.40 17.62
C ARG A 139 0.26 1.11 17.66
N TYR A 140 1.02 1.87 16.90
CA TYR A 140 0.87 3.32 16.82
C TYR A 140 -0.39 3.71 16.04
N ILE A 141 -0.69 3.01 14.94
CA ILE A 141 -1.93 3.22 14.19
C ILE A 141 -3.16 2.99 15.08
N ASP A 142 -3.18 1.92 15.88
CA ASP A 142 -4.30 1.62 16.76
C ASP A 142 -4.42 2.64 17.90
N SER A 143 -3.30 3.13 18.43
CA SER A 143 -3.27 4.22 19.40
C SER A 143 -3.87 5.51 18.83
N GLU A 144 -3.44 5.93 17.63
CA GLU A 144 -3.94 7.14 16.98
C GLU A 144 -5.43 7.02 16.61
N LYS A 145 -5.88 5.84 16.15
CA LYS A 145 -7.31 5.58 15.90
C LYS A 145 -8.15 5.74 17.16
N GLY A 146 -7.68 5.22 18.29
CA GLY A 146 -8.37 5.36 19.58
C GLY A 146 -8.43 6.81 20.07
N GLN A 147 -7.36 7.58 19.87
CA GLN A 147 -7.32 9.00 20.25
C GLN A 147 -8.19 9.89 19.34
N HIS A 148 -8.36 9.52 18.08
CA HIS A 148 -9.08 10.31 17.08
C HIS A 148 -10.44 9.75 16.69
N GLN A 149 -10.98 8.80 17.47
CA GLN A 149 -12.27 8.15 17.22
C GLN A 149 -13.48 9.10 17.29
N HIS A 150 -13.28 10.34 17.77
CA HIS A 150 -14.31 11.39 17.86
C HIS A 150 -14.16 12.51 16.82
N ARG A 151 -13.22 12.38 15.86
CA ARG A 151 -13.04 13.35 14.76
C ARG A 151 -13.75 12.84 13.50
N ASP A 152 -15.08 12.81 13.54
CA ASP A 152 -15.96 12.32 12.45
C ASP A 152 -16.06 13.26 11.22
N ALA A 153 -15.16 14.23 11.08
CA ALA A 153 -15.31 15.30 10.06
C ALA A 153 -14.49 15.07 8.77
N LEU A 154 -13.58 14.09 8.74
CA LEU A 154 -12.73 13.85 7.57
C LEU A 154 -13.30 12.76 6.67
N PRO A 155 -13.18 12.90 5.33
CA PRO A 155 -13.37 11.78 4.41
C PRO A 155 -12.50 10.58 4.80
N GLU A 156 -12.99 9.36 4.61
CA GLU A 156 -12.33 8.11 5.04
C GLU A 156 -10.87 8.01 4.56
N HIS A 157 -10.60 8.43 3.32
CA HIS A 157 -9.25 8.43 2.76
C HIS A 157 -8.29 9.38 3.49
N ASP A 158 -8.73 10.63 3.69
CA ASP A 158 -7.92 11.66 4.36
C ASP A 158 -7.66 11.30 5.82
N TYR A 159 -8.64 10.66 6.47
CA TYR A 159 -8.49 10.12 7.82
C TYR A 159 -7.40 9.05 7.89
N VAL A 160 -7.39 8.09 6.96
CA VAL A 160 -6.34 7.04 6.94
C VAL A 160 -4.96 7.64 6.74
N VAL A 161 -4.80 8.57 5.80
CA VAL A 161 -3.52 9.26 5.55
C VAL A 161 -3.08 10.05 6.78
N TYR A 162 -3.99 10.76 7.43
CA TYR A 162 -3.73 11.48 8.68
C TYR A 162 -3.23 10.56 9.79
N ILE A 163 -3.93 9.46 10.05
CA ILE A 163 -3.56 8.47 11.07
C ILE A 163 -2.19 7.88 10.82
N LEU A 164 -1.86 7.54 9.56
CA LEU A 164 -0.54 7.00 9.22
C LEU A 164 0.58 8.03 9.45
N ASN A 165 0.35 9.28 9.06
CA ASN A 165 1.31 10.35 9.26
C ASN A 165 1.56 10.58 10.76
N ALA A 166 0.50 10.64 11.57
CA ALA A 166 0.59 10.79 13.02
C ALA A 166 1.29 9.59 13.68
N ALA A 167 0.91 8.37 13.31
CA ALA A 167 1.52 7.15 13.82
C ALA A 167 3.01 7.08 13.49
N ARG A 168 3.42 7.48 12.29
CA ARG A 168 4.83 7.48 11.86
C ARG A 168 5.63 8.53 12.62
N GLU A 169 5.07 9.71 12.82
CA GLU A 169 5.71 10.76 13.61
C GLU A 169 5.89 10.31 15.07
N HIS A 170 4.86 9.71 15.66
CA HIS A 170 4.90 9.16 17.02
C HIS A 170 5.94 8.04 17.13
N LEU A 171 5.96 7.09 16.20
CA LEU A 171 6.97 6.03 16.11
C LEU A 171 8.39 6.64 16.01
N SER A 172 8.57 7.65 15.15
CA SER A 172 9.86 8.31 14.96
C SER A 172 10.35 9.02 16.23
N ARG A 173 9.44 9.63 17.01
CA ARG A 173 9.78 10.26 18.30
C ARG A 173 10.20 9.23 19.35
N GLU A 174 9.48 8.11 19.43
CA GLU A 174 9.76 7.03 20.40
C GLU A 174 11.06 6.27 20.09
N LEU A 175 11.35 6.05 18.81
CA LEU A 175 12.59 5.38 18.39
C LEU A 175 13.81 6.30 18.45
N GLY A 176 13.63 7.61 18.24
CA GLY A 176 14.71 8.58 18.17
C GLY A 176 15.60 8.37 16.93
N ASN A 177 16.86 8.77 17.04
CA ASN A 177 17.80 8.66 15.93
C ASN A 177 18.49 7.29 15.89
N TYR A 178 18.69 6.74 14.68
CA TYR A 178 19.52 5.55 14.51
C TYR A 178 21.01 5.91 14.41
N ALA A 179 21.86 4.97 14.81
CA ALA A 179 23.32 5.06 14.72
C ALA A 179 23.84 4.68 13.32
#